data_AF-A0A7X8FF57-F1
#
_entry.id   AF-A0A7X8FF57-F1
#
_cell.length_a   1.000
_cell.length_b   1.000
_cell.length_c   1.000
_cell.angle_alpha   90.00
_cell.angle_beta   90.00
_cell.angle_gamma   90.00
#
_symmetry.space_group_name_H-M   'P 1'
#
loop_
_entity.id
_entity.type
_entity.pdbx_description
1 polymer ?
#
loop_
_entity_poly.entity_id
_entity_poly.type
_entity_poly.pdbx_seq_one_letter_code
_entity_poly.pdbx_strand_id
1 'polypeptide(L)'
;KVLNDHPEIFYFTHENSYYWSNGRLEFKYKYPKDQIESMVTVLNQKIASILGSAIKSNMCELEKELALHNYLVLNTAYDYENLKNNTIPELSYEAYGCLIDGIAVCDGYAKAMKLLLNQVGIEALRVIGEGKGESHAWNLVKIDGFWYHLDVTWDDPVPDVPNRVRYTYFNLPDSVMEKDHTWTASDYPQADQSTYLYFQEMAEAVFDNGYFFYRNEADYNKLYKISLKGTGKTKLSEDVPYYLIVDGDWIYYSNYSWGGYLFKIKTDGTERSALNEVHSVELSLVDGWLTYKDHDRGTVDRIFVGSSTVPVTEVILDQTQITLRSGSAGRLFATVVPANATNQNVFWESSNPAVVTVVNGQIEAVGPGNAEITVITENGQRTANCSVVVYPSAQKSEPLNLKLWEPKTVYPAKTWRITFNQEVNQTSLTEENIYVTDEEDYTFPVRFIASGQILEVEPLYAYPMEKTFYLNVTSGVKSITKQALKQGVRLPFTISNRLAS
;
A
#
# COMPACT_ATOMS: atom_id res chain seq x y z
N LYS A 1 4.31 -17.53 -15.78
CA LYS A 1 3.06 -16.82 -16.13
C LYS A 1 2.48 -16.10 -14.93
N VAL A 2 2.03 -16.79 -13.88
CA VAL A 2 1.48 -16.14 -12.65
C VAL A 2 2.39 -15.03 -12.09
N LEU A 3 3.69 -15.28 -11.89
CA LEU A 3 4.61 -14.25 -11.38
C LEU A 3 4.85 -13.06 -12.33
N ASN A 4 4.65 -13.26 -13.64
CA ASN A 4 4.74 -12.17 -14.61
C ASN A 4 3.46 -11.32 -14.58
N ASP A 5 2.32 -11.94 -14.28
CA ASP A 5 1.01 -11.29 -14.22
C ASP A 5 0.75 -10.62 -12.86
N HIS A 6 1.42 -11.10 -11.80
CA HIS A 6 1.26 -10.70 -10.40
C HIS A 6 2.60 -10.27 -9.77
N PRO A 7 3.12 -9.08 -10.09
CA PRO A 7 4.36 -8.57 -9.51
C PRO A 7 4.31 -8.37 -7.99
N GLU A 8 3.12 -8.29 -7.38
CA GLU A 8 2.91 -8.14 -5.95
C GLU A 8 3.32 -9.37 -5.12
N ILE A 9 3.48 -10.55 -5.74
CA ILE A 9 3.91 -11.79 -5.08
C ILE A 9 5.39 -12.14 -5.33
N PHE A 10 6.25 -11.11 -5.44
CA PHE A 10 7.70 -11.22 -5.71
C PHE A 10 8.48 -12.11 -4.73
N TYR A 11 7.93 -12.37 -3.54
CA TYR A 11 8.50 -13.24 -2.51
C TYR A 11 8.32 -14.73 -2.80
N PHE A 12 7.56 -15.11 -3.83
CA PHE A 12 7.42 -16.50 -4.25
C PHE A 12 8.64 -16.95 -5.08
N THR A 13 9.07 -18.20 -4.91
CA THR A 13 10.10 -18.82 -5.76
C THR A 13 9.62 -20.16 -6.33
N HIS A 14 9.89 -20.36 -7.62
CA HIS A 14 9.68 -21.65 -8.26
C HIS A 14 10.70 -22.69 -7.76
N GLU A 15 11.90 -22.26 -7.37
CA GLU A 15 12.92 -23.16 -6.87
C GLU A 15 12.42 -23.89 -5.62
N ASN A 16 12.51 -25.22 -5.66
CA ASN A 16 12.08 -26.11 -4.58
C ASN A 16 10.56 -26.09 -4.27
N SER A 17 9.73 -25.48 -5.12
CA SER A 17 8.28 -25.68 -5.10
C SER A 17 7.93 -27.04 -5.74
N TYR A 18 6.98 -27.79 -5.15
CA TYR A 18 6.63 -29.14 -5.57
C TYR A 18 5.19 -29.24 -6.05
N TYR A 19 5.01 -29.91 -7.20
CA TYR A 19 3.70 -30.36 -7.66
C TYR A 19 3.60 -31.87 -7.53
N TRP A 20 2.64 -32.33 -6.73
CA TRP A 20 2.40 -33.74 -6.48
C TRP A 20 1.31 -34.26 -7.42
N SER A 21 1.42 -35.53 -7.84
CA SER A 21 0.46 -36.17 -8.75
C SER A 21 -0.98 -36.26 -8.21
N ASN A 22 -1.17 -36.04 -6.91
CA ASN A 22 -2.48 -35.95 -6.26
C ASN A 22 -3.10 -34.54 -6.30
N GLY A 23 -2.50 -33.59 -7.03
CA GLY A 23 -2.97 -32.22 -7.15
C GLY A 23 -2.53 -31.30 -6.01
N ARG A 24 -1.72 -31.76 -5.05
CA ARG A 24 -1.14 -30.89 -4.01
C ARG A 24 -0.05 -30.02 -4.61
N LEU A 25 -0.15 -28.73 -4.36
CA LEU A 25 0.90 -27.73 -4.61
C LEU A 25 1.57 -27.39 -3.28
N GLU A 26 2.90 -27.46 -3.25
CA GLU A 26 3.70 -26.96 -2.13
C GLU A 26 4.60 -25.84 -2.63
N PHE A 27 4.36 -24.64 -2.12
CA PHE A 27 5.08 -23.44 -2.51
C PHE A 27 6.23 -23.15 -1.54
N LYS A 28 7.36 -22.72 -2.09
CA LYS A 28 8.46 -22.14 -1.32
C LYS A 28 8.47 -20.63 -1.50
N TYR A 29 8.94 -19.97 -0.44
CA TYR A 29 9.07 -18.53 -0.39
C TYR A 29 10.51 -18.15 -0.16
N LYS A 30 10.92 -17.01 -0.74
CA LYS A 30 12.27 -16.46 -0.63
C LYS A 30 12.61 -16.00 0.80
N TYR A 31 11.58 -15.62 1.57
CA TYR A 31 11.72 -15.04 2.89
C TYR A 31 10.87 -15.76 3.95
N PRO A 32 11.21 -15.63 5.25
CA PRO A 32 10.34 -16.03 6.35
C PRO A 32 8.98 -15.33 6.31
N LYS A 33 7.95 -15.97 6.86
CA LYS A 33 6.55 -15.51 6.78
C LYS A 33 6.36 -14.09 7.33
N ASP A 34 6.93 -13.80 8.50
CA ASP A 34 6.88 -12.49 9.15
C ASP A 34 7.54 -11.39 8.31
N GLN A 35 8.67 -11.71 7.68
CA GLN A 35 9.31 -10.79 6.73
C GLN A 35 8.42 -10.53 5.50
N ILE A 36 7.80 -11.57 4.93
CA ILE A 36 6.87 -11.41 3.79
C ILE A 36 5.70 -10.50 4.17
N GLU A 37 5.05 -10.76 5.31
CA GLU A 37 3.93 -9.95 5.80
C GLU A 37 4.34 -8.47 5.97
N SER A 38 5.55 -8.21 6.48
CA SER A 38 6.12 -6.86 6.57
C SER A 38 6.36 -6.23 5.20
N MET A 39 7.02 -6.93 4.27
CA MET A 39 7.35 -6.39 2.96
C MET A 39 6.09 -6.09 2.13
N VAL A 40 5.11 -7.00 2.15
CA VAL A 40 3.81 -6.79 1.47
C VAL A 40 3.07 -5.58 2.03
N THR A 41 3.10 -5.40 3.36
CA THR A 41 2.49 -4.23 4.00
C THR A 41 3.15 -2.93 3.54
N VAL A 42 4.48 -2.88 3.55
CA VAL A 42 5.26 -1.70 3.10
C VAL A 42 5.01 -1.39 1.62
N LEU A 43 5.00 -2.41 0.76
CA LEU A 43 4.70 -2.25 -0.67
C LEU A 43 3.31 -1.66 -0.89
N ASN A 44 2.28 -2.24 -0.26
CA ASN A 44 0.91 -1.78 -0.41
C ASN A 44 0.71 -0.34 0.11
N GLN A 45 1.41 0.04 1.17
CA GLN A 45 1.38 1.41 1.68
C GLN A 45 2.06 2.39 0.74
N LYS A 46 3.22 2.03 0.20
CA LYS A 46 3.91 2.86 -0.79
C LYS A 46 3.03 3.07 -2.02
N ILE A 47 2.40 2.02 -2.53
CA ILE A 47 1.42 2.11 -3.61
C ILE A 47 0.28 3.06 -3.23
N ALA A 48 -0.36 2.86 -2.07
CA ALA A 48 -1.44 3.74 -1.63
C ALA A 48 -1.01 5.21 -1.51
N SER A 49 0.21 5.47 -1.02
CA SER A 49 0.79 6.82 -0.95
C SER A 49 1.00 7.43 -2.33
N ILE A 50 1.54 6.67 -3.29
CA ILE A 50 1.75 7.11 -4.68
C ILE A 50 0.41 7.46 -5.33
N LEU A 51 -0.57 6.56 -5.21
CA LEU A 51 -1.89 6.79 -5.79
C LEU A 51 -2.59 7.99 -5.14
N GLY A 52 -2.42 8.17 -3.82
CA GLY A 52 -3.01 9.29 -3.08
C GLY A 52 -2.50 10.67 -3.53
N SER A 53 -1.25 10.78 -3.98
CA SER A 53 -0.72 12.05 -4.49
C SER A 53 -0.85 12.21 -5.99
N ALA A 54 -0.57 11.15 -6.75
CA ALA A 54 -0.49 11.22 -8.21
C ALA A 54 -1.88 11.19 -8.86
N ILE A 55 -2.87 10.55 -8.24
CA ILE A 55 -4.14 10.21 -8.90
C ILE A 55 -5.32 10.99 -8.30
N LYS A 56 -6.05 11.70 -9.18
CA LYS A 56 -7.29 12.40 -8.84
C LYS A 56 -8.50 11.67 -9.42
N SER A 57 -9.64 11.75 -8.75
CA SER A 57 -10.85 11.00 -9.11
C SER A 57 -11.43 11.32 -10.50
N ASN A 58 -11.09 12.47 -11.07
CA ASN A 58 -11.57 12.94 -12.37
C ASN A 58 -10.56 12.73 -13.51
N MET A 59 -9.41 12.09 -13.26
CA MET A 59 -8.41 11.85 -14.30
C MET A 59 -8.86 10.78 -15.30
N CYS A 60 -8.60 11.01 -16.58
CA CYS A 60 -8.71 9.97 -17.62
C CYS A 60 -7.55 8.97 -17.55
N GLU A 61 -7.62 7.88 -18.34
CA GLU A 61 -6.58 6.84 -18.36
C GLU A 61 -5.20 7.40 -18.71
N LEU A 62 -5.11 8.23 -19.74
CA LEU A 62 -3.86 8.88 -20.16
C LEU A 62 -3.27 9.80 -19.07
N GLU A 63 -4.11 10.54 -18.34
CA GLU A 63 -3.64 11.41 -17.25
C GLU A 63 -3.07 10.58 -16.08
N LYS A 64 -3.73 9.47 -15.74
CA LYS A 64 -3.26 8.54 -14.70
C LYS A 64 -1.96 7.87 -15.11
N GLU A 65 -1.88 7.39 -16.34
CA GLU A 65 -0.67 6.77 -16.88
C GLU A 65 0.51 7.74 -16.85
N LEU A 66 0.33 8.96 -17.37
CA LEU A 66 1.37 9.99 -17.36
C LEU A 66 1.85 10.30 -15.92
N ALA A 67 0.91 10.43 -14.98
CA ALA A 67 1.26 10.71 -13.58
C ALA A 67 2.10 9.59 -12.95
N LEU A 68 1.75 8.32 -13.20
CA LEU A 68 2.48 7.17 -12.67
C LEU A 68 3.82 6.97 -13.38
N HIS A 69 3.87 7.17 -14.69
CA HIS A 69 5.10 7.17 -15.47
C HIS A 69 6.10 8.19 -14.91
N ASN A 70 5.67 9.45 -14.77
CA ASN A 70 6.52 10.52 -14.27
C ASN A 70 6.95 10.24 -12.83
N TYR A 71 6.06 9.70 -11.99
CA TYR A 71 6.45 9.30 -10.64
C TYR A 71 7.59 8.29 -10.66
N LEU A 72 7.52 7.23 -11.48
CA LEU A 72 8.57 6.21 -11.53
C LEU A 72 9.90 6.79 -12.00
N VAL A 73 9.92 7.55 -13.09
CA VAL A 73 11.14 8.19 -13.61
C VAL A 73 11.76 9.14 -12.57
N LEU A 74 10.95 9.87 -11.82
CA LEU A 74 11.44 10.85 -10.84
C LEU A 74 11.84 10.25 -9.48
N ASN A 75 11.47 8.99 -9.20
CA ASN A 75 11.67 8.37 -7.88
C ASN A 75 12.45 7.05 -7.93
N THR A 76 12.97 6.69 -9.10
CA THR A 76 13.76 5.47 -9.29
C THR A 76 15.01 5.80 -10.07
N ALA A 77 16.15 5.29 -9.63
CA ALA A 77 17.38 5.31 -10.40
C ALA A 77 17.61 3.97 -11.11
N TYR A 78 18.08 4.01 -12.35
CA TYR A 78 18.51 2.80 -13.03
C TYR A 78 19.74 2.20 -12.35
N ASP A 79 19.71 0.89 -12.05
CA ASP A 79 20.77 0.16 -11.35
C ASP A 79 22.00 -0.13 -12.23
N TYR A 80 22.54 0.93 -12.83
CA TYR A 80 23.57 0.88 -13.86
C TYR A 80 24.89 0.30 -13.35
N GLU A 81 25.31 0.70 -12.15
CA GLU A 81 26.58 0.26 -11.58
C GLU A 81 26.56 -1.23 -11.22
N ASN A 82 25.48 -1.75 -10.62
CA ASN A 82 25.39 -3.19 -10.36
C ASN A 82 25.21 -3.99 -11.65
N LEU A 83 24.50 -3.46 -12.65
CA LEU A 83 24.40 -4.08 -13.97
C LEU A 83 25.78 -4.25 -14.60
N LYS A 84 26.56 -3.17 -14.64
CA LYS A 84 27.92 -3.17 -15.20
C LYS A 84 28.87 -4.13 -14.47
N ASN A 85 28.69 -4.28 -13.17
CA ASN A 85 29.52 -5.15 -12.33
C ASN A 85 28.98 -6.57 -12.20
N ASN A 86 27.84 -6.89 -12.83
CA ASN A 86 27.14 -8.18 -12.73
C ASN A 86 26.81 -8.57 -11.27
N THR A 87 26.33 -7.59 -10.49
CA THR A 87 26.02 -7.69 -9.06
C THR A 87 24.61 -7.23 -8.71
N ILE A 88 23.68 -7.25 -9.68
CA ILE A 88 22.32 -6.73 -9.49
C ILE A 88 21.63 -7.48 -8.34
N PRO A 89 21.17 -6.77 -7.29
CA PRO A 89 20.36 -7.35 -6.24
C PRO A 89 19.07 -7.95 -6.80
N GLU A 90 18.61 -9.07 -6.23
CA GLU A 90 17.39 -9.74 -6.69
C GLU A 90 16.16 -8.81 -6.69
N LEU A 91 16.04 -7.92 -5.69
CA LEU A 91 14.93 -6.97 -5.59
C LEU A 91 14.96 -5.88 -6.68
N SER A 92 16.11 -5.56 -7.28
CA SER A 92 16.20 -4.61 -8.41
C SER A 92 15.46 -5.11 -9.67
N TYR A 93 15.18 -6.42 -9.74
CA TYR A 93 14.34 -7.02 -10.79
C TYR A 93 12.86 -7.03 -10.44
N GLU A 94 12.46 -6.58 -9.24
CA GLU A 94 11.09 -6.64 -8.75
C GLU A 94 10.49 -5.24 -8.59
N ALA A 95 9.15 -5.16 -8.60
CA ALA A 95 8.45 -3.89 -8.31
C ALA A 95 8.85 -3.31 -6.94
N TYR A 96 9.27 -4.16 -6.01
CA TYR A 96 9.73 -3.76 -4.68
C TYR A 96 10.99 -2.89 -4.75
N GLY A 97 12.02 -3.29 -5.51
CA GLY A 97 13.24 -2.48 -5.65
C GLY A 97 12.96 -1.11 -6.28
N CYS A 98 12.11 -1.09 -7.31
CA CYS A 98 11.70 0.16 -7.96
C CYS A 98 10.91 1.07 -7.00
N LEU A 99 9.87 0.57 -6.35
CA LEU A 99 8.95 1.40 -5.56
C LEU A 99 9.45 1.73 -4.15
N ILE A 100 10.17 0.80 -3.51
CA ILE A 100 10.63 0.92 -2.12
C ILE A 100 12.08 1.36 -2.06
N ASP A 101 12.97 0.65 -2.75
CA ASP A 101 14.41 0.92 -2.67
C ASP A 101 14.82 2.10 -3.56
N GLY A 102 13.96 2.52 -4.51
CA GLY A 102 14.22 3.61 -5.44
C GLY A 102 15.32 3.28 -6.46
N ILE A 103 15.58 1.99 -6.69
CA ILE A 103 16.61 1.51 -7.61
C ILE A 103 16.16 0.22 -8.29
N ALA A 104 16.26 0.16 -9.61
CA ALA A 104 15.82 -1.02 -10.37
C ALA A 104 16.50 -1.14 -11.74
N VAL A 105 16.40 -2.32 -12.34
CA VAL A 105 16.65 -2.53 -13.78
C VAL A 105 15.34 -2.63 -14.54
N CYS A 106 15.40 -2.77 -15.87
CA CYS A 106 14.22 -2.77 -16.75
C CYS A 106 13.08 -3.67 -16.28
N ASP A 107 13.39 -4.84 -15.72
CA ASP A 107 12.39 -5.76 -15.18
C ASP A 107 11.60 -5.18 -13.98
N GLY A 108 12.31 -4.52 -13.06
CA GLY A 108 11.72 -3.87 -11.90
C GLY A 108 10.81 -2.69 -12.29
N TYR A 109 11.26 -1.85 -13.24
CA TYR A 109 10.43 -0.77 -13.80
C TYR A 109 9.16 -1.33 -14.45
N ALA A 110 9.28 -2.33 -15.33
CA ALA A 110 8.14 -2.90 -16.03
C ALA A 110 7.12 -3.55 -15.10
N LYS A 111 7.58 -4.20 -14.03
CA LYS A 111 6.72 -4.77 -12.97
C LYS A 111 6.07 -3.68 -12.12
N ALA A 112 6.79 -2.63 -11.74
CA ALA A 112 6.26 -1.53 -10.96
C ALA A 112 5.19 -0.76 -11.72
N MET A 113 5.43 -0.43 -12.99
CA MET A 113 4.45 0.28 -13.82
C MET A 113 3.19 -0.54 -14.02
N LYS A 114 3.32 -1.83 -14.35
CA LYS A 114 2.16 -2.75 -14.43
C LYS A 114 1.38 -2.79 -13.11
N LEU A 115 2.08 -2.89 -11.98
CA LEU A 115 1.45 -2.94 -10.66
C LEU A 115 0.64 -1.68 -10.38
N LEU A 116 1.23 -0.50 -10.60
CA LEU A 116 0.56 0.79 -10.37
C LEU A 116 -0.64 1.01 -11.31
N LEU A 117 -0.49 0.70 -12.61
CA LEU A 117 -1.56 0.84 -13.60
C LEU A 117 -2.77 -0.04 -13.27
N ASN A 118 -2.52 -1.29 -12.87
CA ASN A 118 -3.59 -2.21 -12.48
C ASN A 118 -4.41 -1.66 -11.28
N GLN A 119 -3.77 -0.97 -10.32
CA GLN A 119 -4.46 -0.39 -9.16
C GLN A 119 -5.42 0.74 -9.53
N VAL A 120 -5.21 1.40 -10.67
CA VAL A 120 -6.07 2.48 -11.17
C VAL A 120 -7.02 2.02 -12.27
N GLY A 121 -7.09 0.71 -12.52
CA GLY A 121 -7.97 0.07 -13.47
C GLY A 121 -7.47 0.09 -14.92
N ILE A 122 -6.19 0.41 -15.16
CA ILE A 122 -5.58 0.41 -16.49
C ILE A 122 -4.91 -0.94 -16.72
N GLU A 123 -5.31 -1.63 -17.79
CA GLU A 123 -4.77 -2.93 -18.14
C GLU A 123 -3.35 -2.77 -18.69
N ALA A 124 -2.38 -3.44 -18.06
CA ALA A 124 -1.00 -3.44 -18.49
C ALA A 124 -0.42 -4.86 -18.56
N LEU A 125 0.39 -5.12 -19.59
CA LEU A 125 1.18 -6.34 -19.76
C LEU A 125 2.65 -6.00 -19.65
N ARG A 126 3.42 -6.95 -19.12
CA ARG A 126 4.88 -6.88 -19.13
C ARG A 126 5.38 -7.64 -20.35
N VAL A 127 6.18 -7.00 -21.18
CA VAL A 127 6.79 -7.57 -22.38
C VAL A 127 8.23 -7.96 -22.06
N ILE A 128 8.66 -9.13 -22.53
CA ILE A 128 10.07 -9.56 -22.51
C ILE A 128 10.54 -9.65 -23.95
N GLY A 129 11.70 -9.08 -24.24
CA GLY A 129 12.32 -9.11 -25.55
C GLY A 129 13.77 -8.67 -25.50
N GLU A 130 14.21 -8.01 -26.57
CA GLU A 130 15.51 -7.36 -26.63
C GLU A 130 15.35 -5.89 -26.99
N GLY A 131 16.22 -5.03 -26.45
CA GLY A 131 16.39 -3.64 -26.84
C GLY A 131 17.83 -3.42 -27.29
N LYS A 132 18.05 -2.98 -28.54
CA LYS A 132 19.38 -2.86 -29.16
C LYS A 132 20.26 -4.12 -29.05
N GLY A 133 19.63 -5.31 -29.05
CA GLY A 133 20.29 -6.61 -28.99
C GLY A 133 20.63 -7.13 -27.59
N GLU A 134 20.24 -6.40 -26.53
CA GLU A 134 20.38 -6.85 -25.14
C GLU A 134 19.01 -7.21 -24.55
N SER A 135 18.98 -8.17 -23.62
CA SER A 135 17.72 -8.57 -22.97
C SER A 135 17.06 -7.37 -22.28
N HIS A 136 15.77 -7.17 -22.53
CA HIS A 136 15.03 -6.01 -22.04
C HIS A 136 13.58 -6.35 -21.68
N ALA A 137 12.99 -5.50 -20.83
CA ALA A 137 11.61 -5.62 -20.40
C ALA A 137 10.94 -4.24 -20.33
N TRP A 138 9.71 -4.15 -20.83
CA TRP A 138 8.90 -2.93 -20.87
C TRP A 138 7.41 -3.30 -20.75
N ASN A 139 6.49 -2.37 -21.03
CA ASN A 139 5.06 -2.60 -20.93
C ASN A 139 4.30 -2.42 -22.25
N LEU A 140 3.20 -3.17 -22.38
CA LEU A 140 2.07 -2.78 -23.22
C LEU A 140 0.97 -2.26 -22.30
N VAL A 141 0.43 -1.09 -22.57
CA VAL A 141 -0.60 -0.42 -21.77
C VAL A 141 -1.82 -0.15 -22.62
N LYS A 142 -3.01 -0.37 -22.06
CA LYS A 142 -4.27 -0.20 -22.76
C LYS A 142 -4.93 1.12 -22.37
N ILE A 143 -4.99 2.05 -23.32
CA ILE A 143 -5.58 3.38 -23.14
C ILE A 143 -6.72 3.55 -24.13
N ASP A 144 -7.90 3.93 -23.63
CA ASP A 144 -9.13 4.09 -24.40
C ASP A 144 -9.46 2.86 -25.28
N GLY A 145 -9.11 1.66 -24.78
CA GLY A 145 -9.36 0.39 -25.43
C GLY A 145 -8.29 -0.08 -26.42
N PHE A 146 -7.25 0.71 -26.68
CA PHE A 146 -6.16 0.40 -27.60
C PHE A 146 -4.85 0.15 -26.87
N TRP A 147 -4.04 -0.79 -27.37
CA TRP A 147 -2.74 -1.10 -26.81
C TRP A 147 -1.65 -0.18 -27.36
N TYR A 148 -0.72 0.18 -26.49
CA TYR A 148 0.46 0.99 -26.78
C TYR A 148 1.66 0.46 -26.04
N HIS A 149 2.85 0.56 -26.64
CA HIS A 149 4.12 0.30 -25.97
C HIS A 149 4.48 1.45 -25.04
N LEU A 150 4.87 1.12 -23.82
CA LEU A 150 5.41 2.05 -22.83
C LEU A 150 6.73 1.48 -22.29
N ASP A 151 7.81 2.22 -22.44
CA ASP A 151 9.11 1.87 -21.85
C ASP A 151 9.62 2.98 -20.92
N VAL A 152 9.17 2.88 -19.67
CA VAL A 152 9.58 3.79 -18.58
C VAL A 152 11.10 3.79 -18.38
N THR A 153 11.77 2.66 -18.64
CA THR A 153 13.21 2.52 -18.43
C THR A 153 14.01 3.36 -19.42
N TRP A 154 13.58 3.41 -20.68
CA TRP A 154 14.26 4.19 -21.71
C TRP A 154 13.81 5.67 -21.73
N ASP A 155 12.70 5.97 -21.07
CA ASP A 155 12.27 7.34 -20.76
C ASP A 155 12.93 7.93 -19.49
N ASP A 156 13.57 7.08 -18.68
CA ASP A 156 14.43 7.48 -17.57
C ASP A 156 15.83 7.95 -18.08
N PRO A 157 16.22 9.22 -17.86
CA PRO A 157 17.54 9.70 -18.25
C PRO A 157 18.66 8.95 -17.52
N VAL A 158 19.60 8.34 -18.25
CA VAL A 158 20.82 7.74 -17.66
C VAL A 158 22.07 8.49 -18.15
N PRO A 159 23.00 8.93 -17.26
CA PRO A 159 22.86 8.95 -15.79
C PRO A 159 21.69 9.84 -15.35
N ASP A 160 21.13 9.53 -14.18
CA ASP A 160 19.96 10.22 -13.65
C ASP A 160 20.18 11.73 -13.58
N VAL A 161 19.18 12.47 -14.06
CA VAL A 161 19.16 13.92 -14.06
C VAL A 161 17.96 14.37 -13.23
N PRO A 162 18.19 14.98 -12.05
CA PRO A 162 17.10 15.37 -11.15
C PRO A 162 16.02 16.18 -11.86
N ASN A 163 14.77 15.83 -11.60
CA ASN A 163 13.56 16.48 -12.14
C ASN A 163 13.40 16.39 -13.67
N ARG A 164 14.09 15.46 -14.33
CA ARG A 164 13.99 15.28 -15.79
C ARG A 164 13.25 14.00 -16.15
N VAL A 165 12.30 14.13 -17.07
CA VAL A 165 11.54 13.01 -17.63
C VAL A 165 11.62 13.08 -19.16
N ARG A 166 11.73 11.94 -19.83
CA ARG A 166 11.57 11.83 -21.29
C ARG A 166 10.26 11.11 -21.61
N TYR A 167 9.85 11.21 -22.88
CA TYR A 167 8.61 10.61 -23.38
C TYR A 167 8.83 9.95 -24.75
N THR A 168 10.09 9.65 -25.08
CA THR A 168 10.49 9.09 -26.37
C THR A 168 9.87 7.71 -26.60
N TYR A 169 9.64 6.95 -25.52
CA TYR A 169 9.03 5.62 -25.52
C TYR A 169 7.68 5.58 -24.80
N PHE A 170 6.98 6.73 -24.75
CA PHE A 170 5.66 6.85 -24.17
C PHE A 170 4.56 6.61 -25.22
N ASN A 171 3.82 5.52 -25.06
CA ASN A 171 2.68 5.12 -25.89
C ASN A 171 2.95 5.00 -27.40
N LEU A 172 3.92 4.17 -27.76
CA LEU A 172 4.30 3.92 -29.16
C LEU A 172 3.51 2.77 -29.80
N PRO A 173 3.30 2.78 -31.14
CA PRO A 173 2.85 1.60 -31.86
C PRO A 173 4.01 0.63 -32.16
N ASP A 174 3.66 -0.61 -32.51
CA ASP A 174 4.55 -1.69 -32.95
C ASP A 174 5.55 -1.18 -34.01
N SER A 175 5.05 -0.49 -35.05
CA SER A 175 5.85 0.02 -36.18
C SER A 175 6.97 1.00 -35.81
N VAL A 176 6.91 1.59 -34.62
CA VAL A 176 7.95 2.47 -34.10
C VAL A 176 8.84 1.70 -33.13
N MET A 177 8.24 0.93 -32.24
CA MET A 177 8.95 0.13 -31.24
C MET A 177 9.88 -0.92 -31.89
N GLU A 178 9.46 -1.53 -33.00
CA GLU A 178 10.23 -2.57 -33.72
C GLU A 178 11.56 -2.07 -34.33
N LYS A 179 11.80 -0.76 -34.36
CA LYS A 179 13.03 -0.18 -34.91
C LYS A 179 14.26 -0.46 -34.05
N ASP A 180 14.07 -0.59 -32.74
CA ASP A 180 15.13 -0.83 -31.78
C ASP A 180 14.80 -1.87 -30.71
N HIS A 181 13.55 -2.36 -30.66
CA HIS A 181 13.12 -3.49 -29.83
C HIS A 181 12.67 -4.69 -30.66
N THR A 182 12.85 -5.88 -30.10
CA THR A 182 12.33 -7.13 -30.68
C THR A 182 11.55 -7.93 -29.64
N TRP A 183 10.41 -8.50 -30.02
CA TRP A 183 9.60 -9.37 -29.16
C TRP A 183 8.89 -10.43 -30.02
N THR A 184 8.39 -11.49 -29.38
CA THR A 184 7.54 -12.47 -30.07
C THR A 184 6.13 -11.93 -30.18
N ALA A 185 5.80 -11.28 -31.31
CA ALA A 185 4.53 -10.58 -31.50
C ALA A 185 3.28 -11.44 -31.24
N SER A 186 3.33 -12.75 -31.52
CA SER A 186 2.20 -13.65 -31.28
C SER A 186 1.82 -13.83 -29.80
N ASP A 187 2.70 -13.46 -28.88
CA ASP A 187 2.47 -13.60 -27.43
C ASP A 187 1.70 -12.41 -26.83
N TYR A 188 1.51 -11.33 -27.59
CA TYR A 188 0.99 -10.05 -27.11
C TYR A 188 -0.09 -9.47 -28.05
N PRO A 189 -0.98 -8.60 -27.54
CA PRO A 189 -1.88 -7.84 -28.40
C PRO A 189 -1.13 -6.82 -29.26
N GLN A 190 -1.66 -6.51 -30.45
CA GLN A 190 -1.06 -5.54 -31.36
C GLN A 190 -1.29 -4.10 -30.90
N ALA A 191 -0.25 -3.26 -30.98
CA ALA A 191 -0.33 -1.82 -30.78
C ALA A 191 -0.19 -1.08 -32.12
N ASP A 192 -1.30 -0.87 -32.83
CA ASP A 192 -1.26 -0.27 -34.18
C ASP A 192 -1.62 1.23 -34.21
N GLN A 193 -1.93 1.82 -33.06
CA GLN A 193 -2.45 3.19 -33.00
C GLN A 193 -1.34 4.23 -32.95
N SER A 194 -1.49 5.28 -33.76
CA SER A 194 -0.52 6.38 -33.86
C SER A 194 -0.90 7.64 -33.07
N THR A 195 -1.95 7.56 -32.25
CA THR A 195 -2.54 8.70 -31.51
C THR A 195 -1.51 9.53 -30.74
N TYR A 196 -0.50 8.87 -30.16
CA TYR A 196 0.43 9.48 -29.22
C TYR A 196 1.85 9.70 -29.79
N LEU A 197 2.09 9.51 -31.09
CA LEU A 197 3.44 9.67 -31.68
C LEU A 197 4.07 11.06 -31.49
N TYR A 198 3.26 12.10 -31.26
CA TYR A 198 3.76 13.45 -31.07
C TYR A 198 4.69 13.58 -29.85
N PHE A 199 4.66 12.64 -28.90
CA PHE A 199 5.63 12.59 -27.81
C PHE A 199 7.08 12.40 -28.30
N GLN A 200 7.29 11.70 -29.42
CA GLN A 200 8.64 11.49 -29.99
C GLN A 200 9.31 12.77 -30.50
N GLU A 201 8.53 13.81 -30.74
CA GLU A 201 9.07 15.11 -31.16
C GLU A 201 9.56 15.95 -29.97
N MET A 202 9.27 15.51 -28.73
CA MET A 202 9.51 16.28 -27.53
C MET A 202 10.87 15.99 -26.91
N ALA A 203 11.67 17.05 -26.76
CA ALA A 203 12.83 17.06 -25.87
C ALA A 203 12.69 18.17 -24.82
N GLU A 204 13.32 17.99 -23.66
CA GLU A 204 13.27 18.94 -22.54
C GLU A 204 11.81 19.34 -22.18
N ALA A 205 10.92 18.35 -22.16
CA ALA A 205 9.49 18.59 -22.03
C ALA A 205 9.09 18.76 -20.57
N VAL A 206 8.31 19.80 -20.30
CA VAL A 206 7.69 20.08 -18.99
C VAL A 206 6.18 20.01 -19.16
N PHE A 207 5.52 19.19 -18.35
CA PHE A 207 4.06 19.12 -18.31
C PHE A 207 3.52 20.03 -17.21
N ASP A 208 2.70 21.01 -17.59
CA ASP A 208 2.03 21.90 -16.64
C ASP A 208 0.62 22.29 -17.15
N ASN A 209 -0.34 22.31 -16.22
CA ASN A 209 -1.73 22.72 -16.47
C ASN A 209 -2.38 22.10 -17.73
N GLY A 210 -2.14 20.81 -17.98
CA GLY A 210 -2.71 20.07 -19.12
C GLY A 210 -1.96 20.22 -20.45
N TYR A 211 -0.83 20.91 -20.45
CA TYR A 211 0.00 21.15 -21.64
C TYR A 211 1.44 20.73 -21.42
N PHE A 212 2.05 20.20 -22.48
CA PHE A 212 3.50 20.10 -22.60
C PHE A 212 4.06 21.39 -23.17
N PHE A 213 5.15 21.85 -22.58
CA PHE A 213 6.05 22.88 -23.11
C PHE A 213 7.38 22.20 -23.38
N TYR A 214 7.89 22.30 -24.59
CA TYR A 214 8.99 21.43 -25.01
C TYR A 214 9.82 22.04 -26.13
N ARG A 215 11.05 21.54 -26.24
CA ARG A 215 11.93 21.72 -27.40
C ARG A 215 11.53 20.72 -28.47
N ASN A 216 11.03 21.20 -29.61
CA ASN A 216 10.56 20.37 -30.70
C ASN A 216 11.73 19.98 -31.63
N GLU A 217 12.16 18.72 -31.56
CA GLU A 217 13.30 18.23 -32.33
C GLU A 217 13.00 18.13 -33.84
N ALA A 218 11.71 17.98 -34.21
CA ALA A 218 11.27 17.93 -35.61
C ALA A 218 11.27 19.31 -36.29
N ASP A 219 11.32 20.41 -35.53
CA ASP A 219 11.38 21.78 -36.05
C ASP A 219 12.60 22.52 -35.49
N TYR A 220 13.79 22.03 -35.81
CA TYR A 220 15.07 22.67 -35.49
C TYR A 220 15.19 23.14 -34.03
N ASN A 221 14.67 22.33 -33.11
CA ASN A 221 14.69 22.57 -31.66
C ASN A 221 13.94 23.84 -31.22
N LYS A 222 12.86 24.24 -31.89
CA LYS A 222 12.06 25.41 -31.49
C LYS A 222 11.20 25.17 -30.25
N LEU A 223 10.82 26.22 -29.52
CA LEU A 223 9.94 26.15 -28.35
C LEU A 223 8.47 25.99 -28.77
N TYR A 224 7.84 24.92 -28.31
CA TYR A 224 6.44 24.56 -28.61
C TYR A 224 5.61 24.31 -27.35
N LYS A 225 4.29 24.40 -27.53
CA LYS A 225 3.26 23.94 -26.59
C LYS A 225 2.28 23.00 -27.28
N ILE A 226 1.81 21.97 -26.60
CA ILE A 226 0.74 21.07 -27.07
C ILE A 226 -0.07 20.54 -25.88
N SER A 227 -1.37 20.30 -26.04
CA SER A 227 -2.15 19.66 -24.97
C SER A 227 -1.74 18.21 -24.74
N LEU A 228 -2.05 17.66 -23.56
CA LEU A 228 -1.83 16.23 -23.26
C LEU A 228 -2.46 15.30 -24.31
N LYS A 229 -3.54 15.72 -24.98
CA LYS A 229 -4.23 14.91 -26.00
C LYS A 229 -3.67 15.09 -27.42
N GLY A 230 -2.52 15.76 -27.58
CA GLY A 230 -1.92 16.01 -28.89
C GLY A 230 -2.61 17.09 -29.73
N THR A 231 -3.55 17.86 -29.15
CA THR A 231 -4.26 18.93 -29.86
C THR A 231 -3.68 20.31 -29.54
N GLY A 232 -3.89 21.28 -30.44
CA GLY A 232 -3.50 22.67 -30.23
C GLY A 232 -1.98 22.92 -30.25
N LYS A 233 -1.21 22.10 -30.99
CA LYS A 233 0.23 22.29 -31.16
C LYS A 233 0.54 23.69 -31.68
N THR A 234 1.29 24.47 -30.90
CA THR A 234 1.58 25.88 -31.15
C THR A 234 3.06 26.15 -30.96
N LYS A 235 3.71 26.79 -31.94
CA LYS A 235 5.07 27.32 -31.77
C LYS A 235 4.98 28.58 -30.91
N LEU A 236 5.65 28.59 -29.76
CA LEU A 236 5.68 29.75 -28.87
C LEU A 236 6.79 30.73 -29.24
N SER A 237 7.93 30.24 -29.74
CA SER A 237 9.09 31.05 -30.08
C SER A 237 9.99 30.36 -31.11
N GLU A 238 10.76 31.17 -31.84
CA GLU A 238 11.87 30.72 -32.71
C GLU A 238 13.16 30.43 -31.92
N ASP A 239 13.12 30.55 -30.60
CA ASP A 239 14.25 30.20 -29.74
C ASP A 239 14.55 28.71 -29.71
N VAL A 240 15.79 28.40 -29.38
CA VAL A 240 16.25 27.05 -29.06
C VAL A 240 16.39 26.93 -27.53
N PRO A 241 15.38 26.40 -26.81
CA PRO A 241 15.38 26.36 -25.35
C PRO A 241 16.07 25.12 -24.80
N TYR A 242 16.77 25.28 -23.68
CA TYR A 242 17.30 24.21 -22.83
C TYR A 242 16.95 24.51 -21.36
N TYR A 243 16.90 23.48 -20.53
CA TYR A 243 16.59 23.59 -19.09
C TYR A 243 15.26 24.32 -18.81
N LEU A 244 14.17 23.89 -19.46
CA LEU A 244 12.87 24.56 -19.31
C LEU A 244 12.34 24.42 -17.87
N ILE A 245 11.78 25.51 -17.36
CA ILE A 245 11.00 25.55 -16.12
C ILE A 245 9.70 26.30 -16.42
N VAL A 246 8.57 25.77 -15.97
CA VAL A 246 7.27 26.43 -16.07
C VAL A 246 6.79 26.78 -14.65
N ASP A 247 6.41 28.04 -14.43
CA ASP A 247 5.82 28.52 -13.18
C ASP A 247 4.71 29.54 -13.49
N GLY A 248 3.47 29.12 -13.23
CA GLY A 248 2.28 29.89 -13.57
C GLY A 248 2.22 30.23 -15.06
N ASP A 249 2.13 31.52 -15.39
CA ASP A 249 2.07 31.96 -16.77
C ASP A 249 3.44 32.06 -17.45
N TRP A 250 4.55 31.74 -16.78
CA TRP A 250 5.90 31.93 -17.31
C TRP A 250 6.61 30.62 -17.61
N ILE A 251 7.39 30.64 -18.70
CA ILE A 251 8.38 29.62 -19.05
C ILE A 251 9.76 30.31 -18.96
N TYR A 252 10.65 29.73 -18.18
CA TYR A 252 12.05 30.13 -18.05
C TYR A 252 12.94 29.10 -18.72
N TYR A 253 13.98 29.55 -19.41
CA TYR A 253 14.87 28.65 -20.17
C TYR A 253 16.20 29.31 -20.50
N SER A 254 17.21 28.47 -20.70
CA SER A 254 18.47 28.84 -21.34
C SER A 254 18.27 28.90 -22.85
N ASN A 255 18.53 30.05 -23.46
CA ASN A 255 18.28 30.29 -24.87
C ASN A 255 19.56 30.15 -25.71
N TYR A 256 19.70 29.00 -26.37
CA TYR A 256 20.88 28.70 -27.19
C TYR A 256 20.88 29.42 -28.55
N SER A 257 19.79 30.09 -28.93
CA SER A 257 19.82 31.08 -30.02
C SER A 257 20.55 32.37 -29.63
N TRP A 258 20.80 32.57 -28.33
CA TRP A 258 21.44 33.73 -27.74
C TRP A 258 22.55 33.30 -26.76
N GLY A 259 23.41 32.35 -27.15
CA GLY A 259 24.58 31.97 -26.35
C GLY A 259 24.26 31.33 -24.98
N GLY A 260 23.06 30.77 -24.81
CA GLY A 260 22.63 30.16 -23.55
C GLY A 260 22.19 31.19 -22.50
N TYR A 261 21.87 32.42 -22.90
CA TYR A 261 21.37 33.45 -22.00
C TYR A 261 20.02 33.05 -21.41
N LEU A 262 19.74 33.51 -20.20
CA LEU A 262 18.49 33.21 -19.52
C LEU A 262 17.36 34.07 -20.09
N PHE A 263 16.27 33.42 -20.51
CA PHE A 263 15.08 34.07 -21.03
C PHE A 263 13.84 33.66 -20.25
N LYS A 264 12.81 34.50 -20.36
CA LYS A 264 11.44 34.13 -20.02
C LYS A 264 10.48 34.48 -21.15
N ILE A 265 9.38 33.73 -21.24
CA ILE A 265 8.27 33.96 -22.15
C ILE A 265 6.97 33.51 -21.47
N LYS A 266 5.84 34.12 -21.79
CA LYS A 266 4.56 33.62 -21.29
C LYS A 266 4.18 32.29 -21.93
N THR A 267 3.34 31.51 -21.26
CA THR A 267 2.83 30.21 -21.75
C THR A 267 1.91 30.33 -22.98
N ASP A 268 1.55 31.55 -23.37
CA ASP A 268 0.86 31.89 -24.62
C ASP A 268 1.80 32.40 -25.74
N GLY A 269 3.11 32.50 -25.46
CA GLY A 269 4.14 32.97 -26.40
C GLY A 269 4.39 34.48 -26.36
N THR A 270 3.71 35.24 -25.51
CA THR A 270 3.88 36.69 -25.40
C THR A 270 4.95 37.09 -24.38
N GLU A 271 5.29 38.39 -24.31
CA GLU A 271 6.18 38.97 -23.29
C GLU A 271 7.57 38.31 -23.14
N ARG A 272 8.09 37.76 -24.26
CA ARG A 272 9.44 37.23 -24.34
C ARG A 272 10.49 38.29 -24.00
N SER A 273 11.37 38.02 -23.04
CA SER A 273 12.44 38.92 -22.61
C SER A 273 13.65 38.17 -22.07
N ALA A 274 14.85 38.75 -22.21
CA ALA A 274 16.07 38.25 -21.57
C ALA A 274 16.07 38.64 -20.08
N LEU A 275 16.57 37.75 -19.22
CA LEU A 275 16.77 37.97 -17.80
C LEU A 275 18.23 38.25 -17.45
N ASN A 276 19.17 37.71 -18.23
CA ASN A 276 20.60 37.99 -18.12
C ASN A 276 21.29 37.82 -19.48
N GLU A 277 22.60 38.05 -19.50
CA GLU A 277 23.50 37.82 -20.64
C GLU A 277 24.63 36.84 -20.25
N VAL A 278 24.28 35.80 -19.48
CA VAL A 278 25.22 34.78 -18.99
C VAL A 278 24.80 33.42 -19.55
N HIS A 279 25.75 32.62 -20.04
CA HIS A 279 25.48 31.24 -20.45
C HIS A 279 25.04 30.44 -19.21
N SER A 280 23.73 30.33 -19.04
CA SER A 280 23.07 29.82 -17.85
C SER A 280 22.68 28.36 -18.09
N VAL A 281 23.10 27.46 -17.20
CA VAL A 281 22.79 26.02 -17.24
C VAL A 281 22.29 25.55 -15.87
N GLU A 282 21.79 24.30 -15.79
CA GLU A 282 21.36 23.69 -14.52
C GLU A 282 20.31 24.55 -13.77
N LEU A 283 19.27 24.97 -14.50
CA LEU A 283 18.25 25.88 -13.97
C LEU A 283 17.42 25.16 -12.90
N SER A 284 17.06 25.88 -11.84
CA SER A 284 16.08 25.45 -10.84
C SER A 284 15.30 26.65 -10.30
N LEU A 285 14.05 26.43 -9.88
CA LEU A 285 13.21 27.48 -9.31
C LEU A 285 12.75 27.06 -7.92
N VAL A 286 13.14 27.84 -6.91
CA VAL A 286 12.78 27.58 -5.51
C VAL A 286 12.41 28.91 -4.87
N ASP A 287 11.23 28.97 -4.26
CA ASP A 287 10.73 30.15 -3.53
C ASP A 287 10.80 31.46 -4.35
N GLY A 288 10.50 31.37 -5.65
CA GLY A 288 10.55 32.48 -6.61
C GLY A 288 11.96 32.96 -6.99
N TRP A 289 13.00 32.24 -6.57
CA TRP A 289 14.38 32.45 -7.00
C TRP A 289 14.73 31.46 -8.10
N LEU A 290 14.88 31.98 -9.32
CA LEU A 290 15.41 31.23 -10.44
C LEU A 290 16.93 31.17 -10.29
N THR A 291 17.42 30.00 -9.93
CA THR A 291 18.84 29.70 -9.72
C THR A 291 19.41 29.07 -10.99
N TYR A 292 20.64 29.43 -11.36
CA TYR A 292 21.35 28.88 -12.50
C TYR A 292 22.84 28.83 -12.21
N LYS A 293 23.54 27.95 -12.93
CA LYS A 293 24.99 27.91 -12.94
C LYS A 293 25.50 28.68 -14.17
N ASP A 294 26.40 29.62 -13.93
CA ASP A 294 27.19 30.26 -14.97
C ASP A 294 28.14 29.21 -15.55
N HIS A 295 27.93 28.82 -16.81
CA HIS A 295 28.71 27.80 -17.48
C HIS A 295 30.21 28.16 -17.56
N ASP A 296 30.52 29.44 -17.75
CA ASP A 296 31.89 29.91 -17.98
C ASP A 296 32.67 30.06 -16.67
N ARG A 297 31.99 30.48 -15.60
CA ARG A 297 32.61 30.69 -14.27
C ARG A 297 32.46 29.52 -13.32
N GLY A 298 31.51 28.62 -13.58
CA GLY A 298 31.13 27.53 -12.68
C GLY A 298 30.45 27.99 -11.39
N THR A 299 30.10 29.27 -11.26
CA THR A 299 29.42 29.84 -10.08
C THR A 299 27.91 29.65 -10.17
N VAL A 300 27.24 29.53 -9.03
CA VAL A 300 25.79 29.50 -8.94
C VAL A 300 25.27 30.89 -8.59
N ASP A 301 24.40 31.44 -9.45
CA ASP A 301 23.76 32.74 -9.30
C ASP A 301 22.23 32.57 -9.29
N ARG A 302 21.51 33.62 -8.88
CA ARG A 302 20.04 33.61 -8.82
C ARG A 302 19.40 34.94 -9.14
N ILE A 303 18.22 34.90 -9.76
CA ILE A 303 17.39 36.06 -10.07
C ILE A 303 16.03 35.86 -9.41
N PHE A 304 15.53 36.88 -8.71
CA PHE A 304 14.18 36.84 -8.17
C PHE A 304 13.18 37.09 -9.30
N VAL A 305 12.32 36.12 -9.58
CA VAL A 305 11.32 36.16 -10.65
C VAL A 305 9.88 36.23 -10.13
N GLY A 306 9.73 36.28 -8.80
CA GLY A 306 8.44 36.11 -8.12
C GLY A 306 8.06 34.63 -8.02
N SER A 307 7.06 34.32 -7.20
CA SER A 307 6.47 32.98 -7.13
C SER A 307 5.05 33.06 -7.66
N SER A 308 4.68 32.23 -8.64
CA SER A 308 3.27 32.01 -8.97
C SER A 308 2.55 31.19 -7.88
N THR A 309 3.32 30.51 -7.03
CA THR A 309 2.82 29.65 -5.98
C THR A 309 2.75 30.36 -4.63
N VAL A 310 1.66 30.14 -3.90
CA VAL A 310 1.55 30.42 -2.47
C VAL A 310 2.13 29.20 -1.74
N PRO A 311 3.29 29.31 -1.09
CA PRO A 311 3.96 28.16 -0.48
C PRO A 311 3.20 27.67 0.74
N VAL A 312 3.30 26.37 1.03
CA VAL A 312 2.84 25.82 2.31
C VAL A 312 3.78 26.30 3.42
N THR A 313 3.24 27.02 4.38
CA THR A 313 3.97 27.46 5.57
C THR A 313 3.92 26.42 6.67
N GLU A 314 2.83 25.65 6.79
CA GLU A 314 2.61 24.69 7.86
C GLU A 314 1.59 23.61 7.45
N VAL A 315 1.69 22.43 8.05
CA VAL A 315 0.64 21.40 8.05
C VAL A 315 0.29 21.06 9.50
N ILE A 316 -1.00 21.00 9.83
CA ILE A 316 -1.49 20.84 11.20
C ILE A 316 -2.41 19.62 11.25
N LEU A 317 -2.24 18.76 12.26
CA LEU A 317 -3.18 17.68 12.57
C LEU A 317 -4.22 18.13 13.59
N ASP A 318 -5.45 17.66 13.45
CA ASP A 318 -6.53 17.87 14.43
C ASP A 318 -6.25 17.23 15.78
N GLN A 319 -5.40 16.20 15.81
CA GLN A 319 -5.00 15.45 17.00
C GLN A 319 -3.50 15.15 16.99
N THR A 320 -2.85 15.31 18.14
CA THR A 320 -1.42 14.96 18.35
C THR A 320 -1.24 13.64 19.09
N GLN A 321 -2.33 13.06 19.62
CA GLN A 321 -2.35 11.72 20.21
C GLN A 321 -3.70 11.06 19.96
N ILE A 322 -3.70 9.75 19.72
CA ILE A 322 -4.91 8.93 19.69
C ILE A 322 -4.67 7.57 20.36
N THR A 323 -5.72 7.00 20.94
CA THR A 323 -5.69 5.67 21.55
C THR A 323 -6.74 4.78 20.91
N LEU A 324 -6.32 3.60 20.44
CA LEU A 324 -7.17 2.63 19.75
C LEU A 324 -7.08 1.25 20.43
N ARG A 325 -7.97 0.34 20.03
CA ARG A 325 -7.85 -1.09 20.33
C ARG A 325 -7.59 -1.86 19.04
N SER A 326 -6.81 -2.94 19.11
CA SER A 326 -6.57 -3.80 17.95
C SER A 326 -7.89 -4.23 17.29
N GLY A 327 -7.98 -4.04 15.97
CA GLY A 327 -9.17 -4.26 15.15
C GLY A 327 -10.13 -3.07 15.04
N SER A 328 -9.85 -1.92 15.66
CA SER A 328 -10.63 -0.68 15.50
C SER A 328 -10.00 0.27 14.48
N ALA A 329 -10.79 1.24 14.00
CA ALA A 329 -10.33 2.29 13.09
C ALA A 329 -10.55 3.69 13.71
N GLY A 330 -9.77 4.65 13.24
CA GLY A 330 -9.86 6.06 13.58
C GLY A 330 -9.63 6.93 12.36
N ARG A 331 -9.65 8.25 12.55
CA ARG A 331 -9.36 9.22 11.50
C ARG A 331 -8.65 10.44 12.06
N LEU A 332 -7.66 10.92 11.31
CA LEU A 332 -6.94 12.17 11.48
C LEU A 332 -7.26 13.09 10.31
N PHE A 333 -7.30 14.38 10.58
CA PHE A 333 -7.51 15.43 9.59
C PHE A 333 -6.29 16.35 9.56
N ALA A 334 -5.73 16.55 8.37
CA ALA A 334 -4.64 17.49 8.15
C ALA A 334 -5.17 18.79 7.54
N THR A 335 -4.64 19.92 7.99
CA THR A 335 -4.91 21.26 7.45
C THR A 335 -3.62 21.88 6.94
N VAL A 336 -3.61 22.29 5.68
CA VAL A 336 -2.49 23.01 5.07
C VAL A 336 -2.67 24.52 5.23
N VAL A 337 -1.61 25.21 5.66
CA VAL A 337 -1.60 26.66 5.89
C VAL A 337 -0.58 27.33 4.97
N PRO A 338 -0.91 28.47 4.34
CA PRO A 338 -2.23 29.11 4.33
C PRO A 338 -3.25 28.30 3.51
N ALA A 339 -4.54 28.52 3.75
CA ALA A 339 -5.63 27.78 3.06
C ALA A 339 -5.69 28.03 1.54
N ASN A 340 -5.00 29.07 1.06
CA ASN A 340 -4.82 29.36 -0.36
C ASN A 340 -3.44 28.93 -0.88
N ALA A 341 -2.70 28.09 -0.14
CA ALA A 341 -1.48 27.47 -0.64
C ALA A 341 -1.77 26.80 -1.98
N THR A 342 -0.86 27.00 -2.94
CA THR A 342 -1.04 26.51 -4.31
C THR A 342 -1.03 24.98 -4.37
N ASN A 343 -0.27 24.34 -3.49
CA ASN A 343 -0.30 22.90 -3.29
C ASN A 343 -0.82 22.59 -1.88
N GLN A 344 -1.94 21.86 -1.79
CA GLN A 344 -2.54 21.42 -0.52
C GLN A 344 -2.47 19.90 -0.32
N ASN A 345 -1.74 19.20 -1.18
CA ASN A 345 -1.58 17.76 -1.10
C ASN A 345 -0.67 17.39 0.08
N VAL A 346 -1.01 16.28 0.73
CA VAL A 346 -0.25 15.73 1.85
C VAL A 346 -0.12 14.21 1.73
N PHE A 347 1.00 13.69 2.17
CA PHE A 347 1.31 12.29 2.36
C PHE A 347 1.12 11.88 3.81
N TRP A 348 0.84 10.59 4.03
CA TRP A 348 0.73 10.02 5.37
C TRP A 348 1.63 8.80 5.48
N GLU A 349 2.33 8.68 6.58
CA GLU A 349 3.16 7.52 6.90
C GLU A 349 2.92 7.07 8.34
N SER A 350 3.18 5.79 8.59
CA SER A 350 3.21 5.22 9.94
C SER A 350 4.61 4.75 10.24
N SER A 351 5.13 5.13 11.42
CA SER A 351 6.43 4.66 11.90
C SER A 351 6.44 3.15 12.22
N ASN A 352 5.26 2.56 12.44
CA ASN A 352 5.10 1.12 12.68
C ASN A 352 3.75 0.61 12.14
N PRO A 353 3.71 0.24 10.84
CA PRO A 353 2.54 -0.35 10.19
C PRO A 353 1.96 -1.60 10.87
N ALA A 354 2.79 -2.39 11.57
CA ALA A 354 2.33 -3.57 12.30
C ALA A 354 1.50 -3.22 13.55
N VAL A 355 1.57 -1.96 14.02
CA VAL A 355 0.75 -1.43 15.12
C VAL A 355 -0.45 -0.67 14.57
N VAL A 356 -0.22 0.28 13.66
CA VAL A 356 -1.30 1.08 13.04
C VAL A 356 -0.92 1.46 11.61
N THR A 357 -1.87 1.35 10.69
CA THR A 357 -1.72 1.80 9.31
C THR A 357 -2.42 3.13 9.11
N VAL A 358 -2.04 3.88 8.07
CA VAL A 358 -2.71 5.13 7.67
C VAL A 358 -2.85 5.20 6.15
N VAL A 359 -4.03 5.58 5.67
CA VAL A 359 -4.30 5.89 4.25
C VAL A 359 -5.20 7.13 4.21
N ASN A 360 -4.70 8.24 3.64
CA ASN A 360 -5.45 9.51 3.52
C ASN A 360 -6.09 9.98 4.84
N GLY A 361 -5.34 9.85 5.95
CA GLY A 361 -5.79 10.20 7.30
C GLY A 361 -6.72 9.18 7.96
N GLN A 362 -7.20 8.14 7.26
CA GLN A 362 -7.89 7.01 7.90
C GLN A 362 -6.85 6.07 8.50
N ILE A 363 -7.01 5.74 9.79
CA ILE A 363 -6.07 4.89 10.51
C ILE A 363 -6.73 3.60 10.99
N GLU A 364 -6.03 2.47 10.88
CA GLU A 364 -6.53 1.16 11.32
C GLU A 364 -5.55 0.51 12.29
N ALA A 365 -6.05 0.11 13.45
CA ALA A 365 -5.26 -0.53 14.49
C ALA A 365 -5.05 -2.01 14.18
N VAL A 366 -3.82 -2.38 13.84
CA VAL A 366 -3.43 -3.75 13.47
C VAL A 366 -3.11 -4.57 14.73
N GLY A 367 -2.08 -4.16 15.47
CA GLY A 367 -1.56 -4.88 16.64
C GLY A 367 -1.31 -3.97 17.84
N PRO A 368 -1.26 -4.52 19.07
CA PRO A 368 -0.96 -3.72 20.25
C PRO A 368 0.46 -3.17 20.20
N GLY A 369 0.64 -1.91 20.61
CA GLY A 369 1.94 -1.24 20.58
C GLY A 369 1.80 0.28 20.48
N ASN A 370 2.91 0.94 20.18
CA ASN A 370 2.97 2.37 19.91
C ASN A 370 3.48 2.60 18.49
N ALA A 371 2.93 3.60 17.81
CA ALA A 371 3.47 4.11 16.56
C ALA A 371 3.25 5.62 16.48
N GLU A 372 3.91 6.26 15.54
CA GLU A 372 3.69 7.65 15.19
C GLU A 372 3.14 7.71 13.76
N ILE A 373 2.08 8.48 13.57
CA ILE A 373 1.55 8.82 12.24
C ILE A 373 2.09 10.20 11.87
N THR A 374 2.81 10.29 10.77
CA THR A 374 3.30 11.57 10.23
C THR A 374 2.45 11.96 9.03
N VAL A 375 2.00 13.21 8.98
CA VAL A 375 1.55 13.85 7.74
C VAL A 375 2.67 14.73 7.20
N ILE A 376 2.93 14.66 5.90
CA ILE A 376 4.03 15.35 5.21
C ILE A 376 3.44 16.12 4.03
N THR A 377 3.80 17.38 3.81
CA THR A 377 3.38 18.10 2.58
C THR A 377 3.99 17.46 1.35
N GLU A 378 3.35 17.58 0.18
CA GLU A 378 3.82 16.87 -1.02
C GLU A 378 5.28 17.19 -1.40
N ASN A 379 5.73 18.42 -1.15
CA ASN A 379 7.12 18.83 -1.37
C ASN A 379 8.11 18.39 -0.26
N GLY A 380 7.66 17.62 0.75
CA GLY A 380 8.46 17.13 1.86
C GLY A 380 8.88 18.18 2.90
N GLN A 381 8.52 19.46 2.72
CA GLN A 381 9.10 20.55 3.52
C GLN A 381 8.46 20.76 4.90
N ARG A 382 7.25 20.24 5.12
CA ARG A 382 6.52 20.41 6.39
C ARG A 382 5.95 19.08 6.84
N THR A 383 5.98 18.85 8.14
CA THR A 383 5.45 17.65 8.78
C THR A 383 4.65 17.98 10.02
N ALA A 384 3.69 17.12 10.36
CA ALA A 384 3.05 17.07 11.67
C ALA A 384 2.84 15.62 12.10
N ASN A 385 2.87 15.37 13.40
CA ASN A 385 2.90 14.01 13.95
C ASN A 385 1.77 13.78 14.96
N CYS A 386 1.27 12.55 14.99
CA CYS A 386 0.31 12.06 15.99
C CYS A 386 0.79 10.75 16.60
N SER A 387 0.94 10.72 17.93
CA SER A 387 1.29 9.52 18.68
C SER A 387 0.09 8.59 18.83
N VAL A 388 0.20 7.34 18.36
CA VAL A 388 -0.86 6.33 18.43
C VAL A 388 -0.48 5.23 19.42
N VAL A 389 -1.37 4.97 20.36
CA VAL A 389 -1.27 3.83 21.30
C VAL A 389 -2.38 2.84 21.01
N VAL A 390 -2.01 1.59 20.69
CA VAL A 390 -2.96 0.50 20.44
C VAL A 390 -2.93 -0.49 21.58
N TYR A 391 -4.07 -0.71 22.22
CA TYR A 391 -4.25 -1.75 23.24
C TYR A 391 -4.75 -3.07 22.64
N PRO A 392 -4.54 -4.22 23.31
CA PRO A 392 -5.15 -5.48 22.92
C PRO A 392 -6.68 -5.40 22.78
N SER A 393 -7.23 -6.22 21.88
CA SER A 393 -8.68 -6.36 21.72
C SER A 393 -9.32 -6.85 23.02
N ALA A 394 -10.57 -6.45 23.26
CA ALA A 394 -11.32 -6.97 24.40
C ALA A 394 -11.62 -8.47 24.16
N GLN A 395 -11.19 -9.35 25.07
CA GLN A 395 -11.54 -10.76 24.96
C GLN A 395 -13.05 -10.97 25.08
N LYS A 396 -13.61 -11.72 24.14
CA LYS A 396 -14.99 -12.18 24.18
C LYS A 396 -15.07 -13.29 25.25
N SER A 397 -15.71 -13.04 26.38
CA SER A 397 -15.82 -14.04 27.46
C SER A 397 -16.78 -15.16 27.07
N GLU A 398 -16.34 -16.41 27.14
CA GLU A 398 -17.22 -17.58 26.97
C GLU A 398 -18.10 -17.82 28.21
N PRO A 399 -19.35 -18.33 28.04
CA PRO A 399 -20.18 -18.71 29.18
C PRO A 399 -19.61 -19.94 29.91
N LEU A 400 -19.96 -20.08 31.20
CA LEU A 400 -19.60 -21.27 31.97
C LEU A 400 -20.32 -22.49 31.36
N ASN A 401 -19.64 -23.61 31.24
CA ASN A 401 -20.19 -24.87 30.73
C ASN A 401 -19.62 -26.05 31.50
N LEU A 402 -20.35 -27.17 31.55
CA LEU A 402 -19.92 -28.39 32.24
C LEU A 402 -19.86 -29.58 31.29
N LYS A 403 -19.03 -30.57 31.61
CA LYS A 403 -18.98 -31.83 30.87
C LYS A 403 -20.12 -32.75 31.31
N LEU A 404 -21.05 -33.04 30.38
CA LEU A 404 -22.15 -33.98 30.59
C LEU A 404 -21.64 -35.44 30.62
N TRP A 405 -22.38 -36.30 31.30
CA TRP A 405 -22.24 -37.75 31.21
C TRP A 405 -23.56 -38.40 30.80
N GLU A 406 -23.46 -39.60 30.23
CA GLU A 406 -24.61 -40.46 29.99
C GLU A 406 -25.21 -41.00 31.30
N PRO A 407 -26.50 -41.36 31.33
CA PRO A 407 -27.13 -41.98 32.50
C PRO A 407 -26.33 -43.16 33.04
N LYS A 408 -26.20 -43.28 34.38
CA LYS A 408 -25.38 -44.34 35.00
C LYS A 408 -26.12 -45.09 36.10
N THR A 409 -25.86 -46.39 36.17
CA THR A 409 -26.16 -47.21 37.34
C THR A 409 -25.01 -47.11 38.35
N VAL A 410 -25.29 -46.72 39.59
CA VAL A 410 -24.27 -46.43 40.62
C VAL A 410 -24.66 -47.00 41.98
N TYR A 411 -23.69 -47.10 42.88
CA TYR A 411 -23.93 -47.49 44.28
C TYR A 411 -24.55 -46.34 45.10
N PRO A 412 -25.25 -46.63 46.22
CA PRO A 412 -25.99 -45.66 47.03
C PRO A 412 -25.21 -44.45 47.58
N ALA A 413 -23.88 -44.55 47.69
CA ALA A 413 -23.02 -43.50 48.24
C ALA A 413 -22.18 -42.82 47.14
N LYS A 414 -22.70 -42.74 45.91
CA LYS A 414 -21.95 -42.20 44.78
C LYS A 414 -21.65 -40.70 44.95
N THR A 415 -20.37 -40.37 45.08
CA THR A 415 -19.84 -39.03 44.83
C THR A 415 -19.77 -38.74 43.33
N TRP A 416 -20.31 -37.59 42.93
CA TRP A 416 -20.21 -37.05 41.58
C TRP A 416 -19.07 -36.07 41.47
N ARG A 417 -18.34 -36.10 40.35
CA ARG A 417 -17.28 -35.13 40.05
C ARG A 417 -17.61 -34.43 38.73
N ILE A 418 -17.96 -33.16 38.81
CA ILE A 418 -18.34 -32.30 37.67
C ILE A 418 -17.13 -31.43 37.32
N THR A 419 -16.80 -31.35 36.03
CA THR A 419 -15.75 -30.46 35.50
C THR A 419 -16.38 -29.37 34.66
N PHE A 420 -16.01 -28.13 34.96
CA PHE A 420 -16.40 -26.94 34.23
C PHE A 420 -15.29 -26.45 33.29
N ASN A 421 -15.61 -25.69 32.26
CA ASN A 421 -14.62 -25.05 31.37
C ASN A 421 -13.88 -23.88 32.03
N GLN A 422 -14.37 -23.40 33.17
CA GLN A 422 -13.83 -22.27 33.94
C GLN A 422 -13.93 -22.54 35.43
N GLU A 423 -13.13 -21.83 36.23
CA GLU A 423 -13.17 -21.92 37.67
C GLU A 423 -14.53 -21.42 38.21
N VAL A 424 -15.09 -22.19 39.15
CA VAL A 424 -16.44 -21.99 39.65
C VAL A 424 -16.43 -21.06 40.85
N ASN A 425 -17.35 -20.10 40.87
CA ASN A 425 -17.55 -19.26 42.02
C ASN A 425 -18.25 -20.04 43.14
N GLN A 426 -17.54 -20.29 44.23
CA GLN A 426 -18.05 -21.03 45.37
C GLN A 426 -19.32 -20.42 45.98
N THR A 427 -19.50 -19.08 45.92
CA THR A 427 -20.70 -18.43 46.45
C THR A 427 -21.96 -18.71 45.61
N SER A 428 -21.80 -19.26 44.40
CA SER A 428 -22.92 -19.68 43.55
C SER A 428 -23.36 -21.13 43.78
N LEU A 429 -22.63 -21.89 44.61
CA LEU A 429 -22.90 -23.29 44.92
C LEU A 429 -23.84 -23.39 46.12
N THR A 430 -25.13 -23.22 45.87
CA THR A 430 -26.19 -23.28 46.87
C THR A 430 -27.05 -24.53 46.66
N GLU A 431 -27.82 -24.91 47.68
CA GLU A 431 -28.81 -26.00 47.59
C GLU A 431 -29.93 -25.71 46.58
N GLU A 432 -30.12 -24.44 46.18
CA GLU A 432 -31.03 -24.04 45.10
C GLU A 432 -30.42 -24.30 43.71
N ASN A 433 -29.09 -24.27 43.60
CA ASN A 433 -28.39 -24.38 42.33
C ASN A 433 -27.86 -25.76 42.05
N ILE A 434 -27.59 -26.56 43.09
CA ILE A 434 -27.15 -27.94 42.96
C ILE A 434 -27.93 -28.77 43.96
N TYR A 435 -28.63 -29.79 43.49
CA TYR A 435 -29.42 -30.66 44.36
C TYR A 435 -29.73 -31.97 43.65
N VAL A 436 -30.04 -33.01 44.44
CA VAL A 436 -30.46 -34.30 43.90
C VAL A 436 -31.94 -34.50 44.18
N THR A 437 -32.70 -34.95 43.18
CA THR A 437 -34.12 -35.33 43.36
C THR A 437 -34.36 -36.77 42.97
N ASP A 438 -35.45 -37.37 43.44
CA ASP A 438 -36.00 -38.59 42.83
C ASP A 438 -37.00 -38.25 41.70
N GLU A 439 -37.73 -39.27 41.23
CA GLU A 439 -38.76 -39.16 40.19
C GLU A 439 -40.01 -38.38 40.65
N GLU A 440 -40.22 -38.23 41.96
CA GLU A 440 -41.32 -37.46 42.55
C GLU A 440 -40.88 -36.04 42.94
N ASP A 441 -39.69 -35.62 42.49
CA ASP A 441 -39.04 -34.35 42.79
C ASP A 441 -38.77 -34.11 44.30
N TYR A 442 -38.68 -35.18 45.10
CA TYR A 442 -38.24 -35.09 46.49
C TYR A 442 -36.73 -34.81 46.55
N THR A 443 -36.33 -33.74 47.24
CA THR A 443 -34.93 -33.32 47.33
C THR A 443 -34.14 -34.10 48.38
N PHE A 444 -32.97 -34.58 47.99
CA PHE A 444 -31.99 -35.24 48.85
C PHE A 444 -30.84 -34.28 49.15
N PRO A 445 -30.48 -34.10 50.44
CA PRO A 445 -29.43 -33.18 50.81
C PRO A 445 -28.06 -33.75 50.41
N VAL A 446 -27.23 -32.85 49.89
CA VAL A 446 -25.91 -33.14 49.35
C VAL A 446 -24.91 -32.11 49.88
N ARG A 447 -23.65 -32.50 50.02
CA ARG A 447 -22.55 -31.59 50.31
C ARG A 447 -21.73 -31.35 49.04
N PHE A 448 -21.18 -30.15 48.93
CA PHE A 448 -20.38 -29.74 47.78
C PHE A 448 -18.96 -29.39 48.20
N ILE A 449 -17.98 -29.88 47.45
CA ILE A 449 -16.57 -29.51 47.60
C ILE A 449 -16.07 -29.00 46.25
N ALA A 450 -15.68 -27.73 46.19
CA ALA A 450 -15.23 -27.10 44.96
C ALA A 450 -13.75 -26.72 45.03
N SER A 451 -13.01 -27.03 43.96
CA SER A 451 -11.60 -26.68 43.81
C SER A 451 -11.32 -26.37 42.33
N GLY A 452 -11.08 -25.10 42.02
CA GLY A 452 -10.85 -24.65 40.65
C GLY A 452 -12.06 -24.94 39.74
N GLN A 453 -11.81 -25.71 38.68
CA GLN A 453 -12.82 -26.13 37.70
C GLN A 453 -13.64 -27.35 38.13
N ILE A 454 -13.37 -27.92 39.31
CA ILE A 454 -13.96 -29.19 39.75
C ILE A 454 -14.93 -28.94 40.90
N LEU A 455 -16.10 -29.58 40.80
CA LEU A 455 -17.10 -29.66 41.85
C LEU A 455 -17.36 -31.13 42.17
N GLU A 456 -17.21 -31.50 43.44
CA GLU A 456 -17.64 -32.79 43.96
C GLU A 456 -18.98 -32.64 44.67
N VAL A 457 -19.95 -33.50 44.34
CA VAL A 457 -21.29 -33.54 44.94
C VAL A 457 -21.46 -34.88 45.63
N GLU A 458 -21.63 -34.86 46.94
CA GLU A 458 -21.67 -36.06 47.76
C GLU A 458 -22.99 -36.16 48.52
N PRO A 459 -23.66 -37.32 48.52
CA PRO A 459 -24.85 -37.52 49.34
C PRO A 459 -24.52 -37.39 50.83
N LEU A 460 -25.37 -36.72 51.60
CA LEU A 460 -25.29 -36.80 53.07
C LEU A 460 -25.76 -38.16 53.60
N TYR A 461 -26.67 -38.82 52.88
CA TYR A 461 -27.23 -40.13 53.21
C TYR A 461 -27.30 -41.02 51.97
N ALA A 462 -27.11 -42.32 52.16
CA ALA A 462 -27.19 -43.29 51.06
C ALA A 462 -28.57 -43.23 50.35
N TYR A 463 -28.54 -43.18 49.02
CA TYR A 463 -29.76 -43.16 48.22
C TYR A 463 -30.53 -44.49 48.32
N PRO A 464 -31.88 -44.47 48.36
CA PRO A 464 -32.70 -45.67 48.27
C PRO A 464 -32.35 -46.53 47.03
N MET A 465 -32.35 -47.85 47.22
CA MET A 465 -32.05 -48.82 46.16
C MET A 465 -33.15 -48.89 45.10
N GLU A 466 -32.76 -49.30 43.88
CA GLU A 466 -33.65 -49.63 42.76
C GLU A 466 -34.55 -48.47 42.31
N LYS A 467 -34.14 -47.23 42.62
CA LYS A 467 -34.80 -45.99 42.19
C LYS A 467 -33.91 -45.17 41.25
N THR A 468 -34.56 -44.32 40.45
CA THR A 468 -33.90 -43.31 39.61
C THR A 468 -33.88 -41.97 40.34
N PHE A 469 -32.75 -41.28 40.23
CA PHE A 469 -32.50 -39.97 40.78
C PHE A 469 -31.93 -39.04 39.71
N TYR A 470 -31.98 -37.75 39.97
CA TYR A 470 -31.49 -36.71 39.07
C TYR A 470 -30.56 -35.78 39.82
N LEU A 471 -29.33 -35.62 39.32
CA LEU A 471 -28.46 -34.53 39.74
C LEU A 471 -28.82 -33.28 38.94
N ASN A 472 -29.31 -32.26 39.62
CA ASN A 472 -29.69 -30.99 39.05
C ASN A 472 -28.56 -29.98 39.27
N VAL A 473 -28.14 -29.28 38.22
CA VAL A 473 -27.22 -28.13 38.28
C VAL A 473 -27.84 -27.01 37.47
N THR A 474 -28.25 -25.91 38.11
CA THR A 474 -29.02 -24.85 37.47
C THR A 474 -28.12 -23.84 36.75
N SER A 475 -28.73 -22.96 35.94
CA SER A 475 -28.05 -21.79 35.37
C SER A 475 -27.61 -20.74 36.42
N GLY A 476 -27.98 -20.93 37.69
CA GLY A 476 -27.55 -20.08 38.80
C GLY A 476 -26.09 -20.28 39.21
N VAL A 477 -25.46 -21.39 38.83
CA VAL A 477 -24.02 -21.63 39.02
C VAL A 477 -23.22 -20.67 38.12
N LYS A 478 -22.19 -20.03 38.67
CA LYS A 478 -21.40 -18.99 37.99
C LYS A 478 -19.90 -19.28 38.05
N SER A 479 -19.16 -18.77 37.06
CA SER A 479 -17.70 -18.71 37.12
C SER A 479 -17.23 -17.63 38.10
N ILE A 480 -15.95 -17.64 38.47
CA ILE A 480 -15.31 -16.54 39.23
C ILE A 480 -15.40 -15.19 38.51
N THR A 481 -15.53 -15.19 37.17
CA THR A 481 -15.78 -14.00 36.34
C THR A 481 -17.27 -13.63 36.25
N LYS A 482 -18.13 -14.24 37.10
CA LYS A 482 -19.58 -14.02 37.23
C LYS A 482 -20.41 -14.43 36.00
N GLN A 483 -19.85 -15.20 35.07
CA GLN A 483 -20.59 -15.75 33.94
C GLN A 483 -21.46 -16.93 34.39
N ALA A 484 -22.75 -16.92 34.05
CA ALA A 484 -23.67 -17.99 34.40
C ALA A 484 -23.40 -19.27 33.57
N LEU A 485 -23.78 -20.43 34.12
CA LEU A 485 -23.81 -21.69 33.39
C LEU A 485 -24.75 -21.54 32.18
N LYS A 486 -24.23 -21.83 30.99
CA LYS A 486 -24.89 -21.65 29.69
C LYS A 486 -26.32 -22.21 29.67
N GLN A 487 -26.51 -23.36 30.30
CA GLN A 487 -27.80 -24.02 30.46
C GLN A 487 -27.77 -24.92 31.69
N GLY A 488 -28.86 -24.93 32.48
CA GLY A 488 -29.02 -25.89 33.57
C GLY A 488 -29.14 -27.32 33.04
N VAL A 489 -28.69 -28.29 33.83
CA VAL A 489 -28.67 -29.72 33.47
C VAL A 489 -29.39 -30.55 34.53
N ARG A 490 -30.08 -31.59 34.06
CA ARG A 490 -30.76 -32.60 34.89
C ARG A 490 -30.27 -33.97 34.45
N LEU A 491 -29.38 -34.57 35.24
CA LEU A 491 -28.63 -35.78 34.87
C LEU A 491 -29.19 -37.00 35.62
N PRO A 492 -29.83 -37.95 34.92
CA PRO A 492 -30.40 -39.13 35.57
C PRO A 492 -29.33 -40.15 35.98
N PHE A 493 -29.58 -40.87 37.07
CA PHE A 493 -28.81 -42.03 37.51
C PHE A 493 -29.68 -42.99 38.32
N THR A 494 -29.34 -44.29 38.31
CA THR A 494 -30.12 -45.34 39.00
C THR A 494 -29.26 -46.01 40.07
N ILE A 495 -29.85 -46.33 41.22
CA ILE A 495 -29.15 -47.00 42.32
C ILE A 495 -29.31 -48.50 42.24
N SER A 496 -28.20 -49.24 42.21
CA SER A 496 -28.21 -50.71 42.21
C SER A 496 -26.97 -51.29 42.88
N ASN A 497 -27.13 -52.46 43.52
CA ASN A 497 -26.02 -53.30 44.00
C ASN A 497 -25.48 -54.25 42.92
N ARG A 498 -26.12 -54.30 41.75
CA ARG A 498 -25.65 -54.98 40.55
C ARG A 498 -25.28 -53.91 39.54
N LEU A 499 -24.02 -53.52 39.50
CA LEU A 499 -23.54 -52.66 38.42
C LEU A 499 -23.76 -53.40 37.10
N ALA A 500 -24.41 -52.75 36.13
CA ALA A 500 -24.43 -53.26 34.76
C ALA A 500 -22.97 -53.35 34.29
N SER A 501 -22.59 -54.52 33.75
CA SER A 501 -21.25 -54.80 33.22
C SER A 501 -20.86 -53.85 32.10
#